data_AF-K0VEU0-F1
#
_entry.id   AF-K0VEU0-F1
#
_cell.length_a   1.000
_cell.length_b   1.000
_cell.length_c   1.000
_cell.angle_alpha   90.00
_cell.angle_beta   90.00
_cell.angle_gamma   90.00
#
_symmetry.space_group_name_H-M   'P 1'
#
loop_
_entity.id
_entity.type
_entity.pdbx_description
1 polymer ?
#
loop_
_entity_poly.entity_id
_entity_poly.type
_entity_poly.pdbx_seq_one_letter_code
_entity_poly.pdbx_strand_id
1 'polypeptide(L)'
;MVTVPEYQASIATRPIFQSKLDVKADADNFGAAVGRGMGDLAKGIEALGTSISNVKKQRQDAQQTANGGAAEQKAVDPMALDNVMRAKDRENQLAAWDRAARYGEGGFMTLTGRAAVDGRADYERRLMEKRREFGAGLSGEAAALYGRAADARINASLQSAVVYSGQQRKVWFQENAAQRVDSFARDAVVNFTRPDLVTKNVAAGLLELQEQGRLEGWSGDTMMARGSAFVSGVHRDITLRLAQDDPIAADRYQ
;
A
#
# COMPACT_ATOMS: atom_id res chain seq x y z
N MET A 1 8.94 -44.32 -44.66
CA MET A 1 9.57 -43.24 -43.89
C MET A 1 8.72 -42.00 -44.08
N VAL A 2 8.14 -41.46 -43.02
CA VAL A 2 7.25 -40.28 -43.11
C VAL A 2 8.03 -39.09 -42.57
N THR A 3 8.22 -38.07 -43.40
CA THR A 3 8.90 -36.81 -43.04
C THR A 3 7.88 -35.85 -42.45
N VAL A 4 8.16 -35.29 -41.28
CA VAL A 4 7.29 -34.33 -40.58
C VAL A 4 7.77 -32.90 -40.88
N PRO A 5 6.88 -31.90 -41.07
CA PRO A 5 7.30 -30.53 -41.32
C PRO A 5 7.88 -29.87 -40.06
N GLU A 6 9.04 -29.22 -40.20
CA GLU A 6 9.61 -28.36 -39.14
C GLU A 6 8.80 -27.07 -39.02
N TYR A 7 8.28 -26.82 -37.81
CA TYR A 7 7.64 -25.55 -37.48
C TYR A 7 8.70 -24.45 -37.31
N GLN A 8 8.80 -23.53 -38.27
CA GLN A 8 9.48 -22.24 -38.04
C GLN A 8 8.58 -21.35 -37.17
N ALA A 9 8.98 -21.13 -35.92
CA ALA A 9 8.32 -20.19 -35.03
C ALA A 9 8.83 -18.76 -35.30
N SER A 10 8.35 -18.09 -36.35
CA SER A 10 8.50 -16.63 -36.46
C SER A 10 7.42 -15.95 -35.62
N ILE A 11 7.61 -15.90 -34.30
CA ILE A 11 6.74 -15.11 -33.42
C ILE A 11 7.19 -13.66 -33.50
N ALA A 12 6.65 -12.92 -34.46
CA ALA A 12 6.68 -11.46 -34.41
C ALA A 12 5.69 -11.01 -33.33
N THR A 13 6.20 -10.61 -32.16
CA THR A 13 5.42 -10.02 -31.08
C THR A 13 4.76 -8.72 -31.55
N ARG A 14 3.43 -8.64 -31.40
CA ARG A 14 2.63 -7.48 -31.83
C ARG A 14 3.11 -6.19 -31.12
N PRO A 15 3.10 -5.01 -31.79
CA PRO A 15 3.67 -3.75 -31.27
C PRO A 15 3.12 -3.27 -29.92
N ILE A 16 1.92 -3.71 -29.52
CA ILE A 16 1.32 -3.41 -28.21
C ILE A 16 2.18 -3.93 -27.04
N PHE A 17 3.00 -4.97 -27.25
CA PHE A 17 3.91 -5.51 -26.24
C PHE A 17 5.33 -4.91 -26.30
N GLN A 18 5.58 -3.92 -27.18
CA GLN A 18 6.87 -3.25 -27.31
C GLN A 18 6.93 -1.88 -26.63
N SER A 19 5.85 -1.44 -25.97
CA SER A 19 5.94 -0.29 -25.08
C SER A 19 6.76 -0.68 -23.85
N LYS A 20 8.08 -0.48 -23.92
CA LYS A 20 8.95 -0.30 -22.76
C LYS A 20 8.54 0.99 -22.04
N LEU A 21 7.33 1.01 -21.48
CA LEU A 21 7.04 1.81 -20.31
C LEU A 21 7.61 1.00 -19.15
N ASP A 22 8.90 1.18 -18.92
CA ASP A 22 9.53 0.85 -17.66
C ASP A 22 8.92 1.80 -16.63
N VAL A 23 7.71 1.46 -16.14
CA VAL A 23 7.02 2.21 -15.10
C VAL A 23 7.78 1.95 -13.81
N LYS A 24 8.91 2.64 -13.64
CA LYS A 24 9.62 2.81 -12.37
C LYS A 24 8.87 3.78 -11.45
N ALA A 25 7.55 3.67 -11.38
CA ALA A 25 6.77 4.20 -10.27
C ALA A 25 6.75 3.11 -9.20
N ASP A 26 7.88 2.86 -8.56
CA ASP A 26 7.84 2.14 -7.28
C ASP A 26 7.23 3.08 -6.22
N ALA A 27 6.68 2.47 -5.17
CA ALA A 27 6.08 3.21 -4.05
C ALA A 27 7.10 4.16 -3.40
N ASP A 28 8.39 3.85 -3.51
CA ASP A 28 9.50 4.62 -2.94
C ASP A 28 9.81 5.90 -3.75
N ASN A 29 9.77 5.87 -5.08
CA ASN A 29 9.94 7.02 -5.97
C ASN A 29 8.75 7.96 -5.87
N PHE A 30 7.55 7.40 -5.75
CA PHE A 30 6.33 8.17 -5.53
C PHE A 30 6.33 8.79 -4.13
N GLY A 31 6.63 8.00 -3.08
CA GLY A 31 6.80 8.48 -1.71
C GLY A 31 7.91 9.51 -1.57
N ALA A 32 9.02 9.37 -2.30
CA ALA A 32 10.10 10.33 -2.35
C ALA A 32 9.72 11.61 -3.10
N ALA A 33 8.93 11.55 -4.17
CA ALA A 33 8.43 12.75 -4.85
C ALA A 33 7.45 13.54 -3.98
N VAL A 34 6.53 12.84 -3.31
CA VAL A 34 5.57 13.44 -2.38
C VAL A 34 6.27 13.97 -1.12
N GLY A 35 7.21 13.19 -0.57
CA GLY A 35 8.04 13.60 0.56
C GLY A 35 8.93 14.80 0.26
N ARG A 36 9.47 14.89 -0.98
CA ARG A 36 10.16 16.09 -1.47
C ARG A 36 9.22 17.29 -1.55
N GLY A 37 8.02 17.12 -2.14
CA GLY A 37 7.03 18.20 -2.23
C GLY A 37 6.54 18.72 -0.87
N MET A 38 6.29 17.83 0.10
CA MET A 38 5.98 18.21 1.48
C MET A 38 7.19 18.86 2.18
N GLY A 39 8.38 18.34 1.94
CA GLY A 39 9.63 18.90 2.46
C GLY A 39 9.86 20.33 1.95
N ASP A 40 9.58 20.60 0.68
CA ASP A 40 9.74 21.91 0.07
C ASP A 40 8.66 22.90 0.55
N LEU A 41 7.42 22.44 0.78
CA LEU A 41 6.38 23.25 1.43
C LEU A 41 6.74 23.59 2.88
N ALA A 42 7.20 22.60 3.65
CA ALA A 42 7.64 22.78 5.03
C ALA A 42 8.82 23.76 5.09
N LYS A 43 9.82 23.60 4.21
CA LYS A 43 10.92 24.56 4.03
C LYS A 43 10.43 25.94 3.62
N GLY A 44 9.38 26.06 2.80
CA GLY A 44 8.79 27.35 2.44
C GLY A 44 8.15 28.06 3.63
N ILE A 45 7.40 27.33 4.47
CA ILE A 45 6.80 27.85 5.70
C ILE A 45 7.87 28.15 6.75
N GLU A 46 8.94 27.35 6.80
CA GLU A 46 10.10 27.57 7.67
C GLU A 46 10.93 28.76 7.21
N ALA A 47 11.16 28.93 5.92
CA ALA A 47 11.83 30.09 5.31
C ALA A 47 11.05 31.38 5.56
N LEU A 48 9.71 31.33 5.49
CA LEU A 48 8.86 32.44 5.90
C LEU A 48 9.03 32.74 7.40
N GLY A 49 8.93 31.73 8.27
CA GLY A 49 9.12 31.93 9.71
C GLY A 49 10.52 32.46 10.07
N THR A 50 11.57 31.95 9.44
CA THR A 50 12.97 32.33 9.70
C THR A 50 13.32 33.67 9.10
N SER A 51 12.86 34.02 7.89
CA SER A 51 13.05 35.36 7.32
C SER A 51 12.40 36.43 8.20
N ILE A 52 11.20 36.16 8.70
CA ILE A 52 10.51 37.08 9.61
C ILE A 52 11.23 37.15 10.97
N SER A 53 11.75 36.04 11.49
CA SER A 53 12.51 35.99 12.75
C SER A 53 13.90 36.66 12.65
N ASN A 54 14.59 36.49 11.52
CA ASN A 54 15.92 37.05 11.27
C ASN A 54 15.88 38.57 11.15
N VAL A 55 14.78 39.13 10.62
CA VAL A 55 14.57 40.59 10.62
C VAL A 55 14.44 41.15 12.05
N LYS A 56 13.89 40.39 13.00
CA LYS A 56 13.83 40.79 14.42
C LYS A 56 15.22 40.78 15.07
N LYS A 57 16.02 39.74 14.82
CA LYS A 57 17.40 39.64 15.33
C LYS A 57 18.33 40.69 14.73
N GLN A 58 18.31 40.86 13.41
CA GLN A 58 19.07 41.92 12.74
C GLN A 58 18.70 43.33 13.22
N ARG A 59 17.46 43.55 13.68
CA ARG A 59 17.03 44.81 14.30
C ARG A 59 17.46 44.97 15.76
N GLN A 60 17.54 43.91 16.55
CA GLN A 60 18.09 43.99 17.91
C GLN A 60 19.60 44.28 17.87
N ASP A 61 20.30 43.62 16.95
CA ASP A 61 21.73 43.85 16.72
C ASP A 61 21.99 45.26 16.12
N ALA A 62 21.09 45.75 15.24
CA ALA A 62 21.16 47.11 14.68
C ALA A 62 20.65 48.22 15.61
N GLN A 63 19.73 47.94 16.55
CA GLN A 63 19.26 48.90 17.56
C GLN A 63 20.35 49.21 18.60
N GLN A 64 21.33 48.31 18.79
CA GLN A 64 22.52 48.64 19.57
C GLN A 64 23.52 49.54 18.83
N THR A 65 23.35 49.77 17.51
CA THR A 65 24.33 50.52 16.69
C THR A 65 23.82 51.77 15.99
N ALA A 66 22.53 52.11 15.98
CA ALA A 66 22.03 53.21 15.12
C ALA A 66 21.03 54.17 15.80
N ASN A 67 21.56 55.11 16.60
CA ASN A 67 21.00 56.46 16.70
C ASN A 67 21.37 57.22 15.41
N GLY A 68 20.51 57.18 14.39
CA GLY A 68 20.64 58.07 13.23
C GLY A 68 20.22 57.44 11.90
N GLY A 69 19.21 58.03 11.27
CA GLY A 69 18.86 57.79 9.86
C GLY A 69 17.52 57.08 9.67
N ALA A 70 16.51 57.85 9.26
CA ALA A 70 15.18 57.38 8.90
C ALA A 70 15.23 56.50 7.64
N ALA A 71 15.46 55.20 7.82
CA ALA A 71 14.99 54.19 6.87
C ALA A 71 13.56 53.84 7.28
N GLU A 72 12.63 53.90 6.32
CA GLU A 72 11.23 53.52 6.49
C GLU A 72 11.17 52.01 6.81
N GLN A 73 11.28 51.70 8.10
CA GLN A 73 11.25 50.37 8.67
C GLN A 73 9.82 49.83 8.52
N LYS A 74 9.52 49.08 7.46
CA LYS A 74 8.33 48.23 7.43
C LYS A 74 8.46 47.24 8.60
N ALA A 75 7.82 47.55 9.72
CA ALA A 75 7.79 46.69 10.89
C ALA A 75 7.35 45.30 10.47
N VAL A 76 8.09 44.28 10.88
CA VAL A 76 7.56 42.92 10.87
C VAL A 76 6.28 42.97 11.67
N ASP A 77 5.15 42.67 11.03
CA ASP A 77 3.87 42.66 11.70
C ASP A 77 3.89 41.50 12.72
N PRO A 78 3.91 41.77 14.05
CA PRO A 78 3.87 40.71 15.06
C PRO A 78 2.65 39.80 14.88
N MET A 79 1.57 40.32 14.29
CA MET A 79 0.40 39.53 13.95
C MET A 79 0.69 38.45 12.91
N ALA A 80 1.58 38.70 11.95
CA ALA A 80 1.98 37.72 10.94
C ALA A 80 2.82 36.58 11.53
N LEU A 81 3.73 36.89 12.46
CA LEU A 81 4.47 35.87 13.23
C LEU A 81 3.54 34.98 14.04
N ASP A 82 2.60 35.59 14.77
CA ASP A 82 1.62 34.86 15.57
C ASP A 82 0.73 33.97 14.70
N ASN A 83 0.34 34.43 13.50
CA ASN A 83 -0.41 33.64 12.54
C ASN A 83 0.37 32.41 12.06
N VAL A 84 1.65 32.58 11.73
CA VAL A 84 2.52 31.47 11.29
C VAL A 84 2.71 30.45 12.42
N MET A 85 2.94 30.91 13.65
CA MET A 85 3.14 30.02 14.80
C MET A 85 1.87 29.23 15.12
N ARG A 86 0.70 29.89 15.16
CA ARG A 86 -0.59 29.21 15.35
C ARG A 86 -0.85 28.16 14.27
N ALA A 87 -0.55 28.47 13.01
CA ALA A 87 -0.70 27.51 11.91
C ALA A 87 0.21 26.29 12.09
N LYS A 88 1.50 26.50 12.45
CA LYS A 88 2.46 25.43 12.72
C LYS A 88 2.03 24.55 13.91
N ASP A 89 1.53 25.15 14.98
CA ASP A 89 1.08 24.39 16.15
C ASP A 89 -0.07 23.44 15.81
N ARG A 90 -1.05 23.90 15.02
CA ARG A 90 -2.15 23.04 14.55
C ARG A 90 -1.68 21.96 13.56
N GLU A 91 -0.72 22.29 12.70
CA GLU A 91 -0.14 21.31 11.77
C GLU A 91 0.65 20.23 12.53
N ASN A 92 1.43 20.61 13.55
CA ASN A 92 2.15 19.67 14.41
C ASN A 92 1.20 18.70 15.12
N GLN A 93 0.04 19.17 15.59
CA GLN A 93 -1.00 18.32 16.18
C GLN A 93 -1.55 17.32 15.16
N LEU A 94 -1.87 17.76 13.95
CA LEU A 94 -2.30 16.87 12.86
C LEU A 94 -1.22 15.84 12.51
N ALA A 95 0.04 16.27 12.41
CA ALA A 95 1.17 15.42 12.09
C ALA A 95 1.41 14.34 13.15
N ALA A 96 1.34 14.72 14.43
CA ALA A 96 1.50 13.79 15.55
C ALA A 96 0.38 12.75 15.57
N TRP A 97 -0.87 13.20 15.42
CA TRP A 97 -2.02 12.31 15.36
C TRP A 97 -1.94 11.36 14.17
N ASP A 98 -1.63 11.85 12.97
CA ASP A 98 -1.55 11.04 11.75
C ASP A 98 -0.47 9.96 11.87
N ARG A 99 0.69 10.29 12.44
CA ARG A 99 1.75 9.31 12.70
C ARG A 99 1.29 8.22 13.65
N ALA A 100 0.62 8.57 14.75
CA ALA A 100 0.09 7.59 15.70
C ALA A 100 -1.04 6.75 15.08
N ALA A 101 -1.94 7.36 14.32
CA ALA A 101 -3.03 6.67 13.64
C ALA A 101 -2.55 5.69 12.56
N ARG A 102 -1.38 5.94 11.96
CA ARG A 102 -0.76 5.03 10.99
C ARG A 102 0.08 3.94 11.66
N TYR A 103 0.96 4.31 12.58
CA TYR A 103 2.05 3.43 13.05
C TYR A 103 2.01 3.12 14.55
N GLY A 104 1.09 3.73 15.30
CA GLY A 104 0.86 3.39 16.70
C GLY A 104 0.23 2.03 16.86
N GLU A 105 -0.04 1.65 18.11
CA GLU A 105 -0.76 0.43 18.43
C GLU A 105 -2.16 0.44 17.79
N GLY A 106 -2.48 -0.60 17.01
CA GLY A 106 -3.72 -0.66 16.23
C GLY A 106 -3.78 0.34 15.07
N GLY A 107 -2.64 0.91 14.69
CA GLY A 107 -2.53 1.85 13.58
C GLY A 107 -2.90 1.21 12.24
N PHE A 108 -3.39 2.01 11.31
CA PHE A 108 -3.82 1.53 9.99
C PHE A 108 -2.73 0.74 9.25
N MET A 109 -1.47 1.18 9.34
CA MET A 109 -0.33 0.53 8.67
C MET A 109 0.19 -0.70 9.40
N THR A 110 -0.41 -1.07 10.54
CA THR A 110 -0.10 -2.32 11.26
C THR A 110 -1.14 -3.41 10.98
N LEU A 111 -2.26 -3.08 10.35
CA LEU A 111 -3.29 -4.04 9.96
C LEU A 111 -2.81 -4.87 8.76
N THR A 112 -3.20 -6.13 8.67
CA THR A 112 -2.83 -6.99 7.54
C THR A 112 -4.05 -7.58 6.84
N GLY A 113 -3.85 -8.00 5.59
CA GLY A 113 -4.84 -8.68 4.78
C GLY A 113 -6.16 -7.91 4.72
N ARG A 114 -7.26 -8.60 5.02
CA ARG A 114 -8.62 -8.03 4.99
C ARG A 114 -8.78 -6.83 5.93
N ALA A 115 -8.20 -6.88 7.13
CA ALA A 115 -8.38 -5.82 8.13
C ALA A 115 -7.84 -4.48 7.61
N ALA A 116 -6.71 -4.49 6.89
CA ALA A 116 -6.16 -3.30 6.25
C ALA A 116 -7.00 -2.81 5.05
N VAL A 117 -7.60 -3.73 4.32
CA VAL A 117 -8.50 -3.36 3.21
C VAL A 117 -9.75 -2.65 3.75
N ASP A 118 -10.38 -3.25 4.75
CA ASP A 118 -11.63 -2.74 5.33
C ASP A 118 -11.37 -1.48 6.19
N GLY A 119 -10.23 -1.41 6.87
CA GLY A 119 -9.85 -0.30 7.76
C GLY A 119 -9.46 1.00 7.07
N ARG A 120 -9.24 0.99 5.74
CA ARG A 120 -8.78 2.19 5.00
C ARG A 120 -9.79 3.33 5.07
N ALA A 121 -11.06 3.06 4.77
CA ALA A 121 -12.09 4.10 4.72
C ALA A 121 -12.27 4.80 6.08
N ASP A 122 -12.13 4.04 7.16
CA ASP A 122 -12.17 4.57 8.52
C ASP A 122 -10.99 5.51 8.82
N TYR A 123 -9.77 5.11 8.46
CA TYR A 123 -8.59 5.96 8.61
C TYR A 123 -8.72 7.26 7.79
N GLU A 124 -9.11 7.18 6.52
CA GLU A 124 -9.27 8.35 5.65
C GLU A 124 -10.32 9.34 6.20
N ARG A 125 -11.43 8.81 6.71
CA ARG A 125 -12.47 9.62 7.35
C ARG A 125 -11.94 10.34 8.59
N ARG A 126 -11.30 9.61 9.51
CA ARG A 126 -10.72 10.19 10.74
C ARG A 126 -9.65 11.23 10.45
N LEU A 127 -8.85 11.03 9.40
CA LEU A 127 -7.85 12.00 8.96
C LEU A 127 -8.49 13.33 8.52
N MET A 128 -9.58 13.25 7.75
CA MET A 128 -10.34 14.45 7.33
C MET A 128 -11.09 15.12 8.49
N GLU A 129 -11.58 14.36 9.45
CA GLU A 129 -12.19 14.89 10.68
C GLU A 129 -11.16 15.66 11.50
N LYS A 130 -9.97 15.07 11.71
CA LYS A 130 -8.88 15.71 12.47
C LYS A 130 -8.29 16.95 11.78
N ARG A 131 -8.27 16.98 10.45
CA ARG A 131 -7.99 18.21 9.68
C ARG A 131 -8.93 19.35 10.09
N ARG A 132 -10.23 19.08 10.20
CA ARG A 132 -11.22 20.10 10.56
C ARG A 132 -11.11 20.48 12.04
N GLU A 133 -10.95 19.49 12.90
CA GLU A 133 -10.84 19.68 14.35
C GLU A 133 -9.62 20.54 14.72
N PHE A 134 -8.43 20.21 14.22
CA PHE A 134 -7.23 20.98 14.56
C PHE A 134 -7.21 22.36 13.92
N GLY A 135 -7.83 22.53 12.74
CA GLY A 135 -8.02 23.83 12.11
C GLY A 135 -9.10 24.70 12.76
N ALA A 136 -9.93 24.15 13.66
CA ALA A 136 -11.02 24.88 14.28
C ALA A 136 -10.49 26.07 15.10
N GLY A 137 -11.09 27.24 14.89
CA GLY A 137 -10.72 28.49 15.56
C GLY A 137 -9.57 29.25 14.91
N LEU A 138 -8.94 28.72 13.85
CA LEU A 138 -8.07 29.53 13.00
C LEU A 138 -8.91 30.42 12.09
N SER A 139 -8.43 31.65 11.84
CA SER A 139 -9.03 32.59 10.89
C SER A 139 -7.95 33.34 10.12
N GLY A 140 -8.35 34.02 9.04
CA GLY A 140 -7.44 34.83 8.23
C GLY A 140 -6.24 34.06 7.70
N GLU A 141 -5.06 34.68 7.80
CA GLU A 141 -3.81 34.14 7.30
C GLU A 141 -3.39 32.82 7.99
N ALA A 142 -3.61 32.70 9.30
CA ALA A 142 -3.29 31.48 10.04
C ALA A 142 -4.07 30.27 9.51
N ALA A 143 -5.35 30.45 9.19
CA ALA A 143 -6.18 29.41 8.60
C ALA A 143 -5.70 29.02 7.19
N ALA A 144 -5.29 30.01 6.38
CA ALA A 144 -4.78 29.76 5.03
C ALA A 144 -3.45 28.99 5.05
N LEU A 145 -2.52 29.36 5.95
CA LEU A 145 -1.24 28.69 6.13
C LEU A 145 -1.42 27.25 6.62
N TYR A 146 -2.26 27.05 7.64
CA TYR A 146 -2.61 25.72 8.13
C TYR A 146 -3.24 24.86 7.03
N GLY A 147 -4.21 25.41 6.30
CA GLY A 147 -4.92 24.70 5.24
C GLY A 147 -3.97 24.13 4.19
N ARG A 148 -3.03 24.94 3.68
CA ARG A 148 -2.05 24.48 2.69
C ARG A 148 -1.15 23.36 3.24
N ALA A 149 -0.65 23.52 4.46
CA ALA A 149 0.23 22.54 5.08
C ALA A 149 -0.51 21.21 5.38
N ALA A 150 -1.73 21.32 5.90
CA ALA A 150 -2.59 20.18 6.18
C ALA A 150 -2.99 19.44 4.89
N ASP A 151 -3.33 20.15 3.81
CA ASP A 151 -3.69 19.54 2.54
C ASP A 151 -2.54 18.74 1.92
N ALA A 152 -1.32 19.28 1.95
CA ALA A 152 -0.15 18.56 1.48
C ALA A 152 0.08 17.27 2.28
N ARG A 153 -0.03 17.33 3.61
CA ARG A 153 0.09 16.16 4.49
C ARG A 153 -0.99 15.12 4.20
N ILE A 154 -2.24 15.55 4.10
CA ILE A 154 -3.36 14.65 3.90
C ILE A 154 -3.25 13.95 2.56
N ASN A 155 -2.92 14.68 1.49
CA ASN A 155 -2.73 14.08 0.18
C ASN A 155 -1.65 12.99 0.21
N ALA A 156 -0.53 13.24 0.90
CA ALA A 156 0.51 12.24 1.07
C ALA A 156 0.01 11.00 1.84
N SER A 157 -0.67 11.22 2.96
CA SER A 157 -1.19 10.14 3.81
C SER A 157 -2.27 9.30 3.11
N LEU A 158 -3.19 9.92 2.35
CA LEU A 158 -4.19 9.22 1.56
C LEU A 158 -3.55 8.36 0.47
N GLN A 159 -2.55 8.89 -0.22
CA GLN A 159 -1.83 8.14 -1.25
C GLN A 159 -1.11 6.92 -0.66
N SER A 160 -0.40 7.10 0.46
CA SER A 160 0.21 5.97 1.17
C SER A 160 -0.83 4.93 1.59
N ALA A 161 -2.00 5.37 2.06
CA ALA A 161 -3.07 4.45 2.47
C ALA A 161 -3.64 3.64 1.30
N VAL A 162 -3.79 4.25 0.12
CA VAL A 162 -4.20 3.56 -1.12
C VAL A 162 -3.21 2.46 -1.47
N VAL A 163 -1.91 2.78 -1.52
CA VAL A 163 -0.85 1.84 -1.89
C VAL A 163 -0.81 0.68 -0.91
N TYR A 164 -0.81 0.97 0.40
CA TYR A 164 -0.78 -0.05 1.43
C TYR A 164 -1.99 -0.98 1.38
N SER A 165 -3.19 -0.42 1.26
CA SER A 165 -4.42 -1.20 1.12
C SER A 165 -4.40 -2.08 -0.14
N GLY A 166 -3.83 -1.59 -1.25
CA GLY A 166 -3.62 -2.39 -2.46
C GLY A 166 -2.68 -3.57 -2.24
N GLN A 167 -1.57 -3.38 -1.53
CA GLN A 167 -0.64 -4.45 -1.16
C GLN A 167 -1.31 -5.49 -0.26
N GLN A 168 -2.02 -5.04 0.78
CA GLN A 168 -2.72 -5.94 1.71
C GLN A 168 -3.89 -6.66 1.05
N ARG A 169 -4.54 -6.06 0.06
CA ARG A 169 -5.53 -6.75 -0.77
C ARG A 169 -4.91 -7.93 -1.51
N LYS A 170 -3.70 -7.80 -2.05
CA LYS A 170 -2.98 -8.92 -2.68
C LYS A 170 -2.72 -10.04 -1.67
N VAL A 171 -2.24 -9.70 -0.47
CA VAL A 171 -2.03 -10.67 0.62
C VAL A 171 -3.33 -11.40 0.96
N TRP A 172 -4.42 -10.67 1.14
CA TRP A 172 -5.72 -11.26 1.43
C TRP A 172 -6.20 -12.21 0.32
N PHE A 173 -6.03 -11.84 -0.95
CA PHE A 173 -6.35 -12.74 -2.06
C PHE A 173 -5.52 -14.02 -2.04
N GLN A 174 -4.21 -13.92 -1.77
CA GLN A 174 -3.32 -15.09 -1.68
C GLN A 174 -3.72 -16.03 -0.54
N GLU A 175 -4.05 -15.49 0.63
CA GLU A 175 -4.52 -16.27 1.78
C GLU A 175 -5.83 -17.01 1.45
N ASN A 176 -6.80 -16.34 0.81
CA ASN A 176 -8.06 -16.98 0.42
C ASN A 176 -7.85 -18.05 -0.65
N ALA A 177 -7.03 -17.79 -1.66
CA ALA A 177 -6.75 -18.77 -2.71
C ALA A 177 -6.11 -20.03 -2.12
N ALA A 178 -5.12 -19.87 -1.23
CA ALA A 178 -4.49 -20.99 -0.53
C ALA A 178 -5.49 -21.80 0.30
N GLN A 179 -6.38 -21.13 1.05
CA GLN A 179 -7.44 -21.79 1.82
C GLN A 179 -8.45 -22.54 0.93
N ARG A 180 -8.78 -22.00 -0.25
CA ARG A 180 -9.68 -22.66 -1.20
C ARG A 180 -9.04 -23.90 -1.82
N VAL A 181 -7.77 -23.83 -2.20
CA VAL A 181 -7.01 -25.00 -2.68
C VAL A 181 -7.00 -26.10 -1.62
N ASP A 182 -6.71 -25.76 -0.36
CA ASP A 182 -6.72 -26.72 0.76
C ASP A 182 -8.13 -27.31 0.99
N SER A 183 -9.18 -26.48 0.91
CA SER A 183 -10.56 -26.94 1.06
C SER A 183 -10.94 -27.95 -0.03
N PHE A 184 -10.59 -27.68 -1.29
CA PHE A 184 -10.82 -28.62 -2.38
C PHE A 184 -10.05 -29.93 -2.21
N ALA A 185 -8.81 -29.89 -1.71
CA ALA A 185 -8.07 -31.11 -1.39
C ALA A 185 -8.79 -31.93 -0.31
N ARG A 186 -9.21 -31.30 0.79
CA ARG A 186 -9.95 -31.96 1.87
C ARG A 186 -11.28 -32.53 1.38
N ASP A 187 -12.02 -31.79 0.57
CA ASP A 187 -13.29 -32.25 0.01
C ASP A 187 -13.08 -33.45 -0.93
N ALA A 188 -11.98 -33.51 -1.69
CA ALA A 188 -11.62 -34.68 -2.46
C ALA A 188 -11.35 -35.89 -1.55
N VAL A 189 -10.55 -35.71 -0.49
CA VAL A 189 -10.21 -36.78 0.46
C VAL A 189 -11.44 -37.29 1.22
N VAL A 190 -12.33 -36.40 1.67
CA VAL A 190 -13.57 -36.79 2.37
C VAL A 190 -14.50 -37.58 1.45
N ASN A 191 -14.51 -37.25 0.16
CA ASN A 191 -15.35 -37.90 -0.83
C ASN A 191 -14.63 -39.00 -1.61
N PHE A 192 -13.58 -39.61 -1.05
CA PHE A 192 -12.73 -40.57 -1.75
C PHE A 192 -13.48 -41.77 -2.36
N THR A 193 -14.63 -42.15 -1.79
CA THR A 193 -15.48 -43.23 -2.31
C THR A 193 -16.34 -42.83 -3.51
N ARG A 194 -16.32 -41.54 -3.90
CA ARG A 194 -17.09 -40.96 -5.01
C ARG A 194 -16.12 -40.34 -6.04
N PRO A 195 -15.65 -41.12 -7.02
CA PRO A 195 -14.60 -40.69 -7.95
C PRO A 195 -14.96 -39.43 -8.75
N ASP A 196 -16.23 -39.26 -9.10
CA ASP A 196 -16.74 -38.06 -9.78
C ASP A 196 -16.53 -36.78 -8.96
N LEU A 197 -16.72 -36.86 -7.64
CA LEU A 197 -16.50 -35.73 -6.74
C LEU A 197 -15.02 -35.50 -6.44
N VAL A 198 -14.22 -36.56 -6.38
CA VAL A 198 -12.75 -36.44 -6.31
C VAL A 198 -12.25 -35.67 -7.53
N THR A 199 -12.60 -36.10 -8.75
CA THR A 199 -12.20 -35.42 -9.99
C THR A 199 -12.67 -33.97 -10.03
N LYS A 200 -13.92 -33.71 -9.63
CA LYS A 200 -14.48 -32.35 -9.58
C LYS A 200 -13.67 -31.44 -8.65
N ASN A 201 -13.35 -31.89 -7.44
CA ASN A 201 -12.63 -31.08 -6.46
C ASN A 201 -11.16 -30.90 -6.85
N VAL A 202 -10.50 -31.93 -7.41
CA VAL A 202 -9.15 -31.79 -7.96
C VAL A 202 -9.13 -30.76 -9.10
N ALA A 203 -10.08 -30.83 -10.03
CA ALA A 203 -10.19 -29.84 -11.11
C ALA A 203 -10.42 -28.42 -10.59
N ALA A 204 -11.28 -28.26 -9.58
CA ALA A 204 -11.53 -26.96 -8.94
C ALA A 204 -10.28 -26.40 -8.24
N GLY A 205 -9.51 -27.24 -7.54
CA GLY A 205 -8.23 -26.85 -6.94
C GLY A 205 -7.18 -26.44 -7.97
N LEU A 206 -7.09 -27.15 -9.10
CA LEU A 206 -6.19 -26.79 -10.19
C LEU A 206 -6.57 -25.45 -10.87
N LEU A 207 -7.86 -25.19 -11.05
CA LEU A 207 -8.34 -23.90 -11.56
C LEU A 207 -8.00 -22.74 -10.60
N GLU A 208 -8.12 -22.96 -9.29
CA GLU A 208 -7.75 -21.96 -8.29
C GLU A 208 -6.23 -21.68 -8.31
N LEU A 209 -5.40 -22.73 -8.41
CA LEU A 209 -3.95 -22.60 -8.57
C LEU A 209 -3.59 -21.85 -9.86
N GLN A 210 -4.35 -22.05 -10.94
CA GLN A 210 -4.12 -21.34 -12.20
C GLN A 210 -4.39 -19.85 -12.05
N GLU A 211 -5.50 -19.47 -11.40
CA GLU A 211 -5.81 -18.07 -11.14
C GLU A 211 -4.79 -17.43 -10.20
N GLN A 212 -4.36 -18.15 -9.15
CA GLN A 212 -3.27 -17.71 -8.29
C GLN A 212 -1.97 -17.49 -9.08
N GLY A 213 -1.59 -18.44 -9.93
CA GLY A 213 -0.40 -18.33 -10.78
C GLY A 213 -0.45 -17.15 -11.73
N ARG A 214 -1.63 -16.84 -12.29
CA ARG A 214 -1.86 -15.65 -13.14
C ARG A 214 -1.66 -14.34 -12.36
N LEU A 215 -2.12 -14.29 -11.11
CA LEU A 215 -2.00 -13.11 -10.25
C LEU A 215 -0.57 -12.91 -9.71
N GLU A 216 0.16 -14.00 -9.48
CA GLU A 216 1.53 -13.98 -8.98
C GLU A 216 2.60 -13.93 -10.08
N GLY A 217 2.20 -14.18 -11.34
CA GLY A 217 3.13 -14.22 -12.47
C GLY A 217 4.00 -15.47 -12.48
N TRP A 218 3.47 -16.62 -12.06
CA TRP A 218 4.19 -17.89 -12.09
C TRP A 218 4.56 -18.28 -13.52
N SER A 219 5.75 -18.85 -13.69
CA SER A 219 6.14 -19.49 -14.95
C SER A 219 5.29 -20.75 -15.19
N GLY A 220 5.23 -21.19 -16.45
CA GLY A 220 4.58 -22.46 -16.82
C GLY A 220 5.13 -23.63 -16.01
N ASP A 221 6.44 -23.69 -15.81
CA ASP A 221 7.10 -24.75 -15.02
C ASP A 221 6.69 -24.71 -13.54
N THR A 222 6.59 -23.50 -12.96
CA THR A 222 6.14 -23.33 -11.57
C THR A 222 4.69 -23.77 -11.43
N MET A 223 3.84 -23.43 -12.40
CA MET A 223 2.44 -23.84 -12.42
C MET A 223 2.30 -25.37 -12.55
N MET A 224 3.07 -26.00 -13.45
CA MET A 224 3.08 -27.46 -13.59
C MET A 224 3.58 -28.15 -12.33
N ALA A 225 4.69 -27.69 -11.74
CA ALA A 225 5.24 -28.28 -10.52
C ALA A 225 4.24 -28.20 -9.34
N ARG A 226 3.59 -27.04 -9.15
CA ARG A 226 2.59 -26.85 -8.10
C ARG A 226 1.31 -27.65 -8.35
N GLY A 227 0.84 -27.70 -9.60
CA GLY A 227 -0.31 -28.52 -9.98
C GLY A 227 -0.07 -30.01 -9.74
N SER A 228 1.08 -30.53 -10.15
CA SER A 228 1.48 -31.91 -9.89
C SER A 228 1.58 -32.20 -8.40
N ALA A 229 2.22 -31.32 -7.62
CA ALA A 229 2.32 -31.48 -6.17
C ALA A 229 0.94 -31.51 -5.49
N PHE A 230 0.00 -30.68 -5.94
CA PHE A 230 -1.37 -30.68 -5.43
C PHE A 230 -2.09 -32.00 -5.71
N VAL A 231 -2.08 -32.45 -6.96
CA VAL A 231 -2.72 -33.72 -7.37
C VAL A 231 -2.11 -34.89 -6.60
N SER A 232 -0.78 -35.02 -6.61
CA SER A 232 -0.08 -36.08 -5.88
C SER A 232 -0.37 -36.05 -4.38
N GLY A 233 -0.48 -34.86 -3.78
CA GLY A 233 -0.87 -34.71 -2.38
C GLY A 233 -2.25 -35.27 -2.09
N VAL A 234 -3.24 -34.91 -2.90
CA VAL A 234 -4.62 -35.43 -2.78
C VAL A 234 -4.66 -36.95 -2.93
N HIS A 235 -3.99 -37.50 -3.95
CA HIS A 235 -3.94 -38.95 -4.16
C HIS A 235 -3.28 -39.67 -2.99
N ARG A 236 -2.14 -39.18 -2.50
CA ARG A 236 -1.46 -39.73 -1.32
C ARG A 236 -2.39 -39.76 -0.11
N ASP A 237 -3.09 -38.65 0.16
CA ASP A 237 -3.93 -38.54 1.35
C ASP A 237 -5.17 -39.44 1.24
N ILE A 238 -5.72 -39.64 0.02
CA ILE A 238 -6.75 -40.65 -0.25
C ILE A 238 -6.20 -42.07 -0.02
N THR A 239 -5.02 -42.41 -0.54
CA THR A 239 -4.39 -43.72 -0.31
C THR A 239 -4.18 -43.99 1.17
N LEU A 240 -3.72 -42.99 1.93
CA LEU A 240 -3.58 -43.11 3.38
C LEU A 240 -4.92 -43.33 4.08
N ARG A 241 -5.98 -42.65 3.61
CA ARG A 241 -7.33 -42.86 4.15
C ARG A 241 -7.86 -44.27 3.83
N LEU A 242 -7.70 -44.71 2.58
CA LEU A 242 -8.03 -46.07 2.17
C LEU A 242 -7.24 -47.10 2.98
N ALA A 243 -5.96 -46.89 3.24
CA ALA A 243 -5.13 -47.83 3.99
C ALA A 243 -5.61 -48.02 5.45
N GLN A 244 -6.29 -47.03 6.03
CA GLN A 244 -6.92 -47.16 7.35
C GLN A 244 -8.17 -48.03 7.32
N ASP A 245 -8.95 -47.97 6.23
CA ASP A 245 -10.25 -48.64 6.10
C ASP A 245 -10.12 -50.02 5.42
N ASP A 246 -9.30 -50.13 4.37
CA ASP A 246 -9.00 -51.32 3.57
C ASP A 246 -7.58 -51.22 2.94
N PRO A 247 -6.57 -51.88 3.54
CA PRO A 247 -5.20 -51.89 3.03
C PRO A 247 -5.01 -52.48 1.62
N ILE A 248 -5.89 -53.40 1.19
CA ILE A 248 -5.80 -54.04 -0.14
C ILE A 248 -6.35 -53.09 -1.20
N ALA A 249 -7.43 -52.37 -0.89
CA ALA A 249 -7.94 -51.32 -1.77
C ALA A 249 -6.94 -50.17 -1.93
N ALA A 250 -6.18 -49.84 -0.88
CA ALA A 250 -5.15 -48.80 -0.92
C ALA A 250 -4.01 -49.11 -1.89
N ASP A 251 -3.53 -50.36 -1.93
CA ASP A 251 -2.47 -50.81 -2.86
C ASP A 251 -2.88 -50.68 -4.34
N ARG A 252 -4.19 -50.77 -4.61
CA ARG A 252 -4.77 -50.67 -5.97
C ARG A 252 -5.11 -49.24 -6.38
N TYR A 253 -5.04 -48.26 -5.48
CA TYR A 253 -5.36 -46.87 -5.76
C TYR A 253 -4.14 -46.16 -6.35
N GLN A 254 -4.14 -45.99 -7.68
CA GLN A 254 -3.10 -45.31 -8.46
C GLN A 254 -3.68 -44.14 -9.25
#